data_AF-A0A7W2AGI9-F1
#
_entry.id   AF-A0A7W2AGI9-F1
#
_cell.length_a   1.000
_cell.length_b   1.000
_cell.length_c   1.000
_cell.angle_alpha   90.00
_cell.angle_beta   90.00
_cell.angle_gamma   90.00
#
_symmetry.space_group_name_H-M   'P 1'
#
loop_
_entity.id
_entity.type
_entity.pdbx_description
1 polymer ?
#
loop_
_entity_poly.entity_id
_entity_poly.type
_entity_poly.pdbx_seq_one_letter_code
_entity_poly.pdbx_strand_id
1 'polypeptide(L)'
;MIDLGYKQAIGVYNYIDEQYVPGHSFDVVALKNNQTFSISAEDVLYEYATKPAFKKILDSGDYLYVNAHVCINDPKYVQRNSAGYATLTEYARNHIDECCLIFDVKAKPNARYGIEYYREAVLFRDAASGAHRWMVCTKSPRLEESMEEETSFYAEEGTLAHELAELKIAKEAGFISKQKYTSRIKRLCQDPLFNEEMEQATEVHKDFCMERFNEARAETKDAVMMLEQRLDFSPWVPDGFGTSDTTIITDKTLEIIDLKYGKGIAVSAIENPQMKLYALGAINQFGFLYDLETIVMTISQPRLDSISSFEMTVDDLLEWAEKEVIPKAELAFAGKGTYCVGDHCRFCKAKATCRARAEENMKLAYLDFQQPPLLTDEEVVEVLGSIDKLVSYAKDIQEFALSQAINENKHWPGMKLVEGRGSRKYMDENAVIEALTASGFDSDVIYKKSLNTITALEKQLGKKAFQELLGSHITKAPGKIKLVREEDKRPEIKASPEADFQ
;
A
#
# COMPACT_ATOMS: atom_id res chain seq x y z
N MET A 1 5.19 3.25 -36.71
CA MET A 1 5.67 3.34 -38.12
C MET A 1 6.61 2.18 -38.48
N ILE A 2 7.54 1.80 -37.61
CA ILE A 2 8.45 0.66 -37.82
C ILE A 2 7.66 -0.67 -37.89
N ASP A 3 6.70 -0.89 -36.98
CA ASP A 3 5.79 -2.05 -36.99
C ASP A 3 4.82 -2.09 -38.20
N LEU A 4 4.75 -1.00 -38.96
CA LEU A 4 3.96 -0.88 -40.19
C LEU A 4 4.82 -1.06 -41.46
N GLY A 5 6.09 -1.45 -41.32
CA GLY A 5 7.00 -1.77 -42.44
C GLY A 5 7.85 -0.60 -42.96
N TYR A 6 7.75 0.59 -42.38
CA TYR A 6 8.53 1.77 -42.77
C TYR A 6 9.88 1.80 -42.04
N LYS A 7 10.85 0.98 -42.49
CA LYS A 7 12.18 0.88 -41.88
C LYS A 7 13.02 2.17 -41.97
N GLN A 8 12.65 3.11 -42.85
CA GLN A 8 13.24 4.46 -42.89
C GLN A 8 12.95 5.28 -41.62
N ALA A 9 11.95 4.88 -40.82
CA ALA A 9 11.65 5.51 -39.54
C ALA A 9 12.61 5.12 -38.41
N ILE A 10 13.55 4.17 -38.63
CA ILE A 10 14.55 3.74 -37.63
C ILE A 10 15.52 4.87 -37.28
N GLY A 11 15.86 5.74 -38.23
CA GLY A 11 16.79 6.85 -38.00
C GLY A 11 16.13 8.15 -37.55
N VAL A 12 14.86 8.14 -37.12
CA VAL A 12 14.08 9.35 -36.79
C VAL A 12 13.66 9.32 -35.31
N TYR A 13 13.85 10.43 -34.58
CA TYR A 13 13.58 10.55 -33.13
C TYR A 13 14.43 9.66 -32.22
N ASN A 14 15.67 9.36 -32.61
CA ASN A 14 16.59 8.62 -31.76
C ASN A 14 17.25 9.54 -30.71
N TYR A 15 17.36 9.03 -29.49
CA TYR A 15 18.12 9.64 -28.40
C TYR A 15 19.15 8.62 -27.92
N ILE A 16 20.40 9.04 -27.87
CA ILE A 16 21.53 8.23 -27.38
C ILE A 16 22.31 9.13 -26.44
N ASP A 17 22.62 8.64 -25.24
CA ASP A 17 23.25 9.41 -24.16
C ASP A 17 22.49 10.71 -23.85
N GLU A 18 21.14 10.62 -23.84
CA GLU A 18 20.22 11.75 -23.60
C GLU A 18 20.32 12.88 -24.63
N GLN A 19 21.12 12.71 -25.69
CA GLN A 19 21.26 13.66 -26.78
C GLN A 19 20.43 13.21 -27.99
N TYR A 20 19.72 14.17 -28.59
CA TYR A 20 19.00 13.94 -29.82
C TYR A 20 20.00 13.63 -30.95
N VAL A 21 19.85 12.43 -31.54
CA VAL A 21 20.58 12.04 -32.73
C VAL A 21 19.85 12.61 -33.95
N PRO A 22 20.50 13.46 -34.77
CA PRO A 22 19.87 14.02 -35.95
C PRO A 22 19.27 12.94 -36.85
N GLY A 23 18.07 13.22 -37.36
CA GLY A 23 17.38 12.33 -38.28
C GLY A 23 18.28 11.92 -39.45
N HIS A 24 18.36 10.61 -39.69
CA HIS A 24 19.16 10.02 -40.76
C HIS A 24 18.42 8.88 -41.48
N SER A 25 18.86 8.56 -42.70
CA SER A 25 18.32 7.49 -43.54
C SER A 25 19.45 6.63 -44.11
N PHE A 26 19.09 5.40 -44.46
CA PHE A 26 19.94 4.39 -45.08
C PHE A 26 19.07 3.46 -45.94
N ASP A 27 19.70 2.70 -46.84
CA ASP A 27 19.01 1.62 -47.55
C ASP A 27 18.55 0.55 -46.54
N VAL A 28 17.28 0.16 -46.66
CA VAL A 28 16.63 -0.85 -45.82
C VAL A 28 17.36 -2.20 -45.81
N VAL A 29 18.15 -2.50 -46.85
CA VAL A 29 18.96 -3.72 -46.93
C VAL A 29 20.32 -3.62 -46.22
N ALA A 30 20.73 -2.43 -45.78
CA ALA A 30 22.05 -2.19 -45.19
C ALA A 30 22.19 -2.75 -43.77
N LEU A 31 21.09 -2.90 -43.02
CA LEU A 31 21.09 -3.47 -41.66
C LEU A 31 20.41 -4.84 -41.62
N LYS A 32 21.04 -5.79 -40.93
CA LYS A 32 20.38 -7.04 -40.50
C LYS A 32 19.62 -6.82 -39.18
N ASN A 33 18.80 -7.80 -38.80
CA ASN A 33 18.16 -7.79 -37.48
C ASN A 33 19.24 -7.72 -36.38
N ASN A 34 18.99 -6.91 -35.34
CA ASN A 34 19.91 -6.61 -34.23
C ASN A 34 21.20 -5.89 -34.65
N GLN A 35 21.15 -5.04 -35.67
CA GLN A 35 22.26 -4.17 -36.04
C GLN A 35 21.84 -2.70 -36.03
N THR A 36 22.79 -1.82 -35.78
CA THR A 36 22.60 -0.37 -35.73
C THR A 36 23.82 0.35 -36.28
N PHE A 37 23.62 1.54 -36.85
CA PHE A 37 24.71 2.47 -37.16
C PHE A 37 25.03 3.40 -35.98
N SER A 38 24.06 3.58 -35.08
CA SER A 38 24.17 4.50 -33.95
C SER A 38 24.64 3.78 -32.69
N ILE A 39 25.59 4.38 -31.98
CA ILE A 39 26.25 3.84 -30.79
C ILE A 39 26.54 4.98 -29.80
N SER A 40 26.42 4.72 -28.49
CA SER A 40 26.72 5.69 -27.43
C SER A 40 28.22 5.98 -27.33
N ALA A 41 28.55 7.11 -26.73
CA ALA A 41 29.94 7.44 -26.40
C ALA A 41 30.50 6.42 -25.40
N GLU A 42 29.68 5.97 -24.44
CA GLU A 42 30.06 4.93 -23.47
C GLU A 42 30.35 3.59 -24.16
N ASP A 43 29.48 3.14 -25.06
CA ASP A 43 29.69 1.88 -25.79
C ASP A 43 30.87 1.99 -26.76
N VAL A 44 31.11 3.15 -27.39
CA VAL A 44 32.31 3.38 -28.21
C VAL A 44 33.58 3.28 -27.35
N LEU A 45 33.59 3.83 -26.14
CA LEU A 45 34.71 3.72 -25.22
C LEU A 45 34.92 2.27 -24.77
N TYR A 46 33.85 1.55 -24.47
CA TYR A 46 33.89 0.13 -24.16
C TYR A 46 34.46 -0.70 -25.32
N GLU A 47 33.97 -0.48 -26.53
CA GLU A 47 34.45 -1.12 -27.76
C GLU A 47 35.93 -0.80 -28.03
N TYR A 48 36.33 0.45 -27.81
CA TYR A 48 37.72 0.90 -27.92
C TYR A 48 38.64 0.21 -26.90
N ALA A 49 38.19 0.06 -25.65
CA ALA A 49 38.95 -0.59 -24.59
C ALA A 49 39.05 -2.11 -24.77
N THR A 50 38.01 -2.75 -25.32
CA THR A 50 37.88 -4.21 -25.34
C THR A 50 38.22 -4.86 -26.68
N LYS A 51 38.15 -4.14 -27.82
CA LYS A 51 38.44 -4.70 -29.15
C LYS A 51 39.66 -4.04 -29.80
N PRO A 52 40.83 -4.73 -29.82
CA PRO A 52 42.06 -4.19 -30.43
C PRO A 52 41.93 -3.81 -31.91
N ALA A 53 41.05 -4.47 -32.66
CA ALA A 53 40.81 -4.15 -34.07
C ALA A 53 40.07 -2.82 -34.23
N PHE A 54 39.05 -2.57 -33.39
CA PHE A 54 38.30 -1.32 -33.40
C PHE A 54 39.15 -0.14 -32.91
N LYS A 55 39.96 -0.37 -31.86
CA LYS A 55 40.98 0.59 -31.42
C LYS A 55 41.89 1.07 -32.55
N LYS A 56 42.43 0.14 -33.36
CA LYS A 56 43.29 0.48 -34.50
C LYS A 56 42.58 1.33 -35.57
N ILE A 57 41.27 1.14 -35.76
CA ILE A 57 40.47 1.90 -36.72
C ILE A 57 40.28 3.34 -36.25
N LEU A 58 40.03 3.55 -34.96
CA LEU A 58 39.90 4.90 -34.41
C LEU A 58 41.26 5.60 -34.27
N ASP A 59 42.31 4.87 -33.86
CA ASP A 59 43.66 5.40 -33.72
C ASP A 59 44.29 5.77 -35.08
N SER A 60 43.81 5.22 -36.21
CA SER A 60 44.30 5.61 -37.54
C SER A 60 43.84 7.01 -37.96
N GLY A 61 42.77 7.52 -37.35
CA GLY A 61 42.15 8.80 -37.70
C GLY A 61 41.30 8.76 -38.98
N ASP A 62 41.15 7.60 -39.62
CA ASP A 62 40.32 7.42 -40.81
C ASP A 62 38.82 7.45 -40.48
N TYR A 63 38.46 7.26 -39.21
CA TYR A 63 37.10 7.32 -38.70
C TYR A 63 37.01 8.27 -37.50
N LEU A 64 35.89 8.97 -37.38
CA LEU A 64 35.56 9.87 -36.28
C LEU A 64 34.23 9.49 -35.64
N TYR A 65 34.15 9.61 -34.32
CA TYR A 65 32.88 9.56 -33.62
C TYR A 65 32.18 10.93 -33.70
N VAL A 66 31.05 10.99 -34.40
CA VAL A 66 30.27 12.21 -34.65
C VAL A 66 28.78 11.90 -34.61
N ASN A 67 27.99 12.74 -33.92
CA ASN A 67 26.53 12.61 -33.83
C ASN A 67 26.04 11.19 -33.48
N ALA A 68 26.68 10.50 -32.53
CA ALA A 68 26.39 9.12 -32.13
C ALA A 68 26.67 8.04 -33.20
N HIS A 69 27.57 8.32 -34.14
CA HIS A 69 27.99 7.38 -35.18
C HIS A 69 29.51 7.37 -35.32
N VAL A 70 30.08 6.24 -35.74
CA VAL A 70 31.49 6.17 -36.14
C VAL A 70 31.55 6.27 -37.66
N CYS A 71 31.92 7.44 -38.16
CA CYS A 71 31.85 7.83 -39.57
C CYS A 71 33.23 8.02 -40.20
N ILE A 72 33.38 7.72 -41.49
CA ILE A 72 34.61 7.98 -42.25
C ILE A 72 34.96 9.48 -42.16
N ASN A 73 36.21 9.77 -41.83
CA ASN A 73 36.76 11.11 -41.73
C ASN A 73 37.08 11.69 -43.12
N ASP A 74 36.05 11.93 -43.92
CA ASP A 74 36.15 12.55 -45.24
C ASP A 74 35.25 13.80 -45.30
N PRO A 75 35.69 14.91 -45.93
CA PRO A 75 34.86 16.12 -46.09
C PRO A 75 33.50 15.91 -46.76
N LYS A 76 33.32 14.83 -47.54
CA LYS A 76 32.02 14.42 -48.08
C LYS A 76 31.04 14.06 -46.96
N TYR A 77 31.53 13.48 -45.86
CA TYR A 77 30.70 12.89 -44.81
C TYR A 77 30.72 13.67 -43.49
N VAL A 78 31.82 14.37 -43.19
CA VAL A 78 32.01 15.12 -41.95
C VAL A 78 32.34 16.58 -42.24
N GLN A 79 31.64 17.49 -41.58
CA GLN A 79 31.87 18.93 -41.61
C GLN A 79 32.11 19.46 -40.20
N ARG A 80 32.62 20.69 -40.07
CA ARG A 80 32.75 21.36 -38.77
C ARG A 80 31.70 22.47 -38.65
N ASN A 81 31.00 22.51 -37.52
CA ASN A 81 30.04 23.58 -37.24
C ASN A 81 30.76 24.88 -36.84
N SER A 82 29.99 25.96 -36.62
CA SER A 82 30.50 27.28 -36.23
C SER A 82 31.28 27.30 -34.90
N ALA A 83 31.11 26.28 -34.06
CA ALA A 83 31.84 26.09 -32.81
C ALA A 83 33.05 25.14 -32.95
N GLY A 84 33.37 24.68 -34.16
CA GLY A 84 34.53 23.86 -34.47
C GLY A 84 34.34 22.34 -34.25
N TYR A 85 33.17 21.90 -33.81
CA TYR A 85 32.85 20.49 -33.59
C TYR A 85 32.52 19.79 -34.90
N ALA A 86 33.01 18.55 -35.04
CA ALA A 86 32.72 17.69 -36.18
C ALA A 86 31.26 17.20 -36.13
N THR A 87 30.54 17.33 -37.23
CA THR A 87 29.16 16.89 -37.41
C THR A 87 28.99 16.22 -38.77
N LEU A 88 27.98 15.37 -38.91
CA LEU A 88 27.64 14.75 -40.19
C LEU A 88 27.14 15.80 -41.18
N THR A 89 27.58 15.68 -42.44
CA THR A 89 27.01 16.47 -43.55
C THR A 89 25.57 16.06 -43.81
N GLU A 90 24.83 16.91 -44.52
CA GLU A 90 23.49 16.53 -44.99
C GLU A 90 23.51 15.31 -45.92
N TYR A 91 24.58 15.15 -46.72
CA TYR A 91 24.75 13.95 -47.53
C TYR A 91 24.89 12.70 -46.66
N ALA A 92 25.80 12.71 -45.67
CA ALA A 92 26.02 11.58 -44.77
C ALA A 92 24.76 11.19 -43.99
N ARG A 93 23.97 12.17 -43.54
CA ARG A 93 22.69 11.87 -42.87
C ARG A 93 21.71 11.12 -43.77
N ASN A 94 21.77 11.31 -45.09
CA ASN A 94 20.87 10.60 -45.99
C ASN A 94 21.44 9.26 -46.53
N HIS A 95 22.73 9.00 -46.29
CA HIS A 95 23.49 7.87 -46.85
C HIS A 95 24.43 7.26 -45.79
N ILE A 96 23.91 7.06 -44.57
CA ILE A 96 24.74 6.67 -43.44
C ILE A 96 25.34 5.27 -43.61
N ASP A 97 24.69 4.44 -44.43
CA ASP A 97 25.14 3.13 -44.90
C ASP A 97 26.40 3.17 -45.78
N GLU A 98 26.72 4.30 -46.41
CA GLU A 98 27.97 4.46 -47.16
C GLU A 98 29.18 4.75 -46.25
N CYS A 99 28.95 5.37 -45.09
CA CYS A 99 30.03 6.04 -44.36
C CYS A 99 30.14 5.69 -42.87
N CYS A 100 29.16 5.01 -42.28
CA CYS A 100 29.21 4.63 -40.86
C CYS A 100 29.44 3.14 -40.65
N LEU A 101 30.13 2.82 -39.55
CA LEU A 101 30.31 1.44 -39.10
C LEU A 101 29.01 0.87 -38.54
N ILE A 102 28.84 -0.44 -38.71
CA ILE A 102 27.70 -1.21 -38.20
C ILE A 102 28.10 -1.89 -36.89
N PHE A 103 27.22 -1.83 -35.90
CA PHE A 103 27.38 -2.47 -34.61
C PHE A 103 26.28 -3.52 -34.38
N ASP A 104 26.66 -4.66 -33.81
CA ASP A 104 25.71 -5.68 -33.39
C ASP A 104 25.11 -5.30 -32.03
N VAL A 105 23.79 -5.10 -31.98
CA VAL A 105 23.04 -4.81 -30.77
C VAL A 105 22.85 -6.10 -29.98
N LYS A 106 23.64 -6.28 -28.92
CA LYS A 106 23.43 -7.33 -27.93
C LYS A 106 22.50 -6.82 -26.83
N ALA A 107 21.20 -6.78 -27.10
CA ALA A 107 20.24 -6.67 -26.02
C ALA A 107 20.37 -7.92 -25.13
N LYS A 108 20.58 -7.76 -23.81
CA LYS A 108 20.27 -8.84 -22.87
C LYS A 108 18.82 -9.25 -23.14
N PRO A 109 18.51 -10.55 -23.33
CA PRO A 109 17.15 -10.96 -23.63
C PRO A 109 16.27 -10.63 -22.44
N ASN A 110 15.56 -9.52 -22.53
CA ASN A 110 14.48 -9.17 -21.61
C ASN A 110 13.21 -9.64 -22.30
N ALA A 111 12.56 -10.68 -21.76
CA ALA A 111 11.32 -11.26 -22.26
C ALA A 111 10.11 -10.33 -22.03
N ARG A 112 10.29 -9.02 -22.28
CA ARG A 112 9.48 -7.92 -21.75
C ARG A 112 8.80 -7.08 -22.83
N TYR A 113 8.65 -7.51 -24.08
CA TYR A 113 7.88 -6.71 -25.05
C TYR A 113 6.60 -7.42 -25.49
N GLY A 114 5.66 -7.52 -24.54
CA GLY A 114 4.26 -7.87 -24.74
C GLY A 114 3.33 -6.95 -23.93
N ILE A 115 2.03 -6.95 -24.22
CA ILE A 115 1.01 -6.07 -23.58
C ILE A 115 0.98 -6.19 -22.04
N GLU A 116 1.44 -7.31 -21.47
CA GLU A 116 1.61 -7.48 -20.01
C GLU A 116 2.73 -6.59 -19.41
N TYR A 117 3.81 -6.30 -20.16
CA TYR A 117 4.92 -5.48 -19.67
C TYR A 117 4.56 -4.00 -19.51
N TYR A 118 3.68 -3.50 -20.36
CA TYR A 118 3.19 -2.12 -20.26
C TYR A 118 2.36 -1.91 -18.98
N ARG A 119 1.87 -2.97 -18.34
CA ARG A 119 1.18 -2.93 -17.05
C ARG A 119 2.16 -3.07 -15.87
N GLU A 120 3.20 -3.89 -16.00
CA GLU A 120 4.26 -4.03 -14.98
C GLU A 120 5.11 -2.76 -14.81
N ALA A 121 5.42 -2.04 -15.89
CA ALA A 121 6.20 -0.80 -15.85
C ALA A 121 5.46 0.41 -15.22
N VAL A 122 4.16 0.28 -14.94
CA VAL A 122 3.33 1.37 -14.40
C VAL A 122 3.33 1.39 -12.86
N LEU A 123 3.66 0.27 -12.21
CA LEU A 123 3.58 0.15 -10.75
C LEU A 123 4.58 1.03 -10.00
N PHE A 124 5.73 1.31 -10.62
CA PHE A 124 6.89 1.94 -9.98
C PHE A 124 7.36 3.21 -10.71
N ARG A 125 6.56 3.76 -11.63
CA ARG A 125 6.81 5.10 -12.20
C ARG A 125 6.98 6.15 -11.10
N ASP A 126 6.22 5.99 -10.01
CA ASP A 126 6.23 6.84 -8.82
C ASP A 126 6.78 6.09 -7.60
N ALA A 127 7.72 5.14 -7.79
CA ALA A 127 8.26 4.31 -6.73
C ALA A 127 8.78 5.12 -5.55
N ALA A 128 9.50 6.22 -5.82
CA ALA A 128 10.06 7.06 -4.78
C ALA A 128 8.96 7.83 -4.02
N SER A 129 8.12 8.59 -4.72
CA SER A 129 7.06 9.41 -4.10
C SER A 129 5.97 8.56 -3.44
N GLY A 130 5.76 7.33 -3.93
CA GLY A 130 4.86 6.33 -3.37
C GLY A 130 5.44 5.46 -2.24
N ALA A 131 6.73 5.59 -1.91
CA ALA A 131 7.44 4.71 -0.97
C ALA A 131 6.80 4.60 0.40
N HIS A 132 6.36 5.74 0.95
CA HIS A 132 5.66 5.80 2.23
C HIS A 132 4.35 4.97 2.24
N ARG A 133 3.77 4.65 1.07
CA ARG A 133 2.60 3.76 0.94
C ARG A 133 3.02 2.31 0.77
N TRP A 134 3.80 2.01 -0.27
CA TRP A 134 4.06 0.62 -0.65
C TRP A 134 5.01 -0.10 0.30
N MET A 135 5.89 0.63 1.01
CA MET A 135 6.74 0.04 2.05
C MET A 135 5.96 -0.31 3.33
N VAL A 136 4.76 0.24 3.52
CA VAL A 136 3.91 -0.04 4.68
C VAL A 136 2.79 -1.02 4.31
N CYS A 137 2.18 -0.84 3.15
CA CYS A 137 1.06 -1.61 2.64
C CYS A 137 1.43 -2.19 1.26
N THR A 138 2.23 -3.26 1.25
CA THR A 138 2.82 -3.82 0.02
C THR A 138 1.76 -4.29 -0.99
N LYS A 139 0.53 -4.60 -0.55
CA LYS A 139 -0.56 -4.96 -1.46
C LYS A 139 -1.24 -3.77 -2.13
N SER A 140 -1.08 -2.54 -1.63
CA SER A 140 -1.80 -1.38 -2.15
C SER A 140 -1.45 -1.05 -3.61
N PRO A 141 -0.18 -1.09 -4.06
CA PRO A 141 0.16 -0.74 -5.44
C PRO A 141 -0.59 -1.57 -6.48
N ARG A 142 -0.70 -2.89 -6.28
CA ARG A 142 -1.43 -3.80 -7.17
C ARG A 142 -2.93 -3.60 -7.14
N LEU A 143 -3.49 -3.16 -6.01
CA LEU A 143 -4.90 -2.79 -5.93
C LEU A 143 -5.20 -1.49 -6.70
N GLU A 144 -4.24 -0.58 -6.72
CA GLU A 144 -4.35 0.75 -7.34
C GLU A 144 -4.06 0.74 -8.85
N GLU A 145 -3.53 -0.36 -9.40
CA GLU A 145 -3.09 -0.50 -10.80
C GLU A 145 -4.21 -0.24 -11.83
N SER A 146 -5.43 -0.69 -11.54
CA SER A 146 -6.60 -0.47 -12.41
C SER A 146 -7.37 0.81 -12.12
N MET A 147 -6.88 1.66 -11.20
CA MET A 147 -7.56 2.87 -10.78
C MET A 147 -6.99 4.07 -11.52
N GLU A 148 -7.87 4.93 -12.03
CA GLU A 148 -7.46 6.15 -12.73
C GLU A 148 -6.72 7.10 -11.80
N GLU A 149 -5.75 7.81 -12.38
CA GLU A 149 -4.94 8.78 -11.68
C GLU A 149 -5.60 10.15 -11.82
N GLU A 150 -6.16 10.66 -10.73
CA GLU A 150 -6.76 11.98 -10.71
C GLU A 150 -5.70 13.02 -10.35
N THR A 151 -5.48 14.00 -11.23
CA THR A 151 -4.73 15.20 -10.86
C THR A 151 -5.60 16.08 -9.97
N SER A 152 -4.95 16.85 -9.11
CA SER A 152 -5.65 17.85 -8.30
C SER A 152 -5.03 19.21 -8.56
N PHE A 153 -5.80 20.26 -8.31
CA PHE A 153 -5.31 21.64 -8.34
C PHE A 153 -3.97 21.79 -7.58
N TYR A 154 -3.84 21.14 -6.42
CA TYR A 154 -2.62 21.18 -5.61
C TYR A 154 -1.43 20.45 -6.25
N ALA A 155 -1.67 19.40 -7.03
CA ALA A 155 -0.62 18.67 -7.75
C ALA A 155 -0.10 19.50 -8.95
N GLU A 156 -1.00 20.15 -9.67
CA GLU A 156 -0.65 21.06 -10.77
C GLU A 156 0.05 22.33 -10.24
N GLU A 157 -0.45 22.91 -9.14
CA GLU A 157 0.18 24.05 -8.45
C GLU A 157 1.59 23.69 -7.97
N GLY A 158 1.77 22.49 -7.42
CA GLY A 158 3.08 21.98 -7.03
C GLY A 158 4.03 21.83 -8.22
N THR A 159 3.56 21.24 -9.33
CA THR A 159 4.37 21.07 -10.54
C THR A 159 4.90 22.41 -11.07
N LEU A 160 4.04 23.44 -11.11
CA LEU A 160 4.45 24.78 -11.51
C LEU A 160 5.48 25.38 -10.55
N ALA A 161 5.33 25.16 -9.25
CA ALA A 161 6.28 25.64 -8.25
C ALA A 161 7.67 24.99 -8.39
N HIS A 162 7.74 23.68 -8.69
CA HIS A 162 9.02 23.00 -8.98
C HIS A 162 9.68 23.57 -10.25
N GLU A 163 8.93 23.74 -11.34
CA GLU A 163 9.47 24.32 -12.59
C GLU A 163 9.98 25.76 -12.38
N LEU A 164 9.27 26.56 -11.57
CA LEU A 164 9.69 27.91 -11.22
C LEU A 164 10.96 27.92 -10.36
N ALA A 165 11.03 27.04 -9.35
CA ALA A 165 12.21 26.90 -8.49
C ALA A 165 13.45 26.45 -9.28
N GLU A 166 13.33 25.39 -10.09
CA GLU A 166 14.39 24.90 -10.98
C GLU A 166 14.91 26.03 -11.86
N LEU A 167 14.01 26.77 -12.52
CA LEU A 167 14.39 27.86 -13.42
C LEU A 167 15.18 28.97 -12.71
N LYS A 168 14.79 29.32 -11.48
CA LYS A 168 15.48 30.30 -10.64
C LYS A 168 16.88 29.81 -10.26
N ILE A 169 16.99 28.56 -9.79
CA ILE A 169 18.26 27.96 -9.38
C ILE A 169 19.18 27.84 -10.60
N ALA A 170 18.68 27.34 -11.74
CA ALA A 170 19.44 27.19 -12.97
C ALA A 170 20.05 28.51 -13.47
N LYS A 171 19.32 29.62 -13.31
CA LYS A 171 19.81 30.95 -13.68
C LYS A 171 20.88 31.44 -12.70
N GLU A 172 20.71 31.21 -11.41
CA GLU A 172 21.67 31.65 -10.39
C GLU A 172 22.96 30.81 -10.39
N ALA A 173 22.84 29.51 -10.64
CA ALA A 173 23.95 28.57 -10.82
C ALA A 173 24.71 28.75 -12.15
N GLY A 174 24.16 29.53 -13.09
CA GLY A 174 24.76 29.77 -14.40
C GLY A 174 24.53 28.66 -15.44
N PHE A 175 23.61 27.72 -15.20
CA PHE A 175 23.25 26.66 -16.15
C PHE A 175 22.47 27.16 -17.35
N ILE A 176 21.80 28.32 -17.23
CA ILE A 176 21.07 28.95 -18.32
C ILE A 176 21.45 30.42 -18.48
N SER A 177 21.34 30.93 -19.73
CA SER A 177 21.57 32.33 -20.01
C SER A 177 20.43 33.22 -19.49
N LYS A 178 20.76 34.48 -19.18
CA LYS A 178 19.77 35.51 -18.78
C LYS A 178 18.61 35.64 -19.79
N GLN A 179 18.89 35.50 -21.09
CA GLN A 179 17.85 35.57 -22.13
C GLN A 179 16.87 34.38 -22.05
N LYS A 180 17.38 33.15 -21.85
CA LYS A 180 16.55 31.94 -21.70
C LYS A 180 15.72 31.98 -20.42
N TYR A 181 16.29 32.53 -19.34
CA TYR A 181 15.57 32.77 -18.10
C TYR A 181 14.39 33.74 -18.31
N THR A 182 14.65 34.94 -18.85
CA THR A 182 13.61 35.97 -19.04
C THR A 182 12.45 35.48 -19.89
N SER A 183 12.70 34.66 -20.92
CA SER A 183 11.63 34.12 -21.78
C SER A 183 10.79 33.06 -21.08
N ARG A 184 11.41 32.17 -20.29
CA ARG A 184 10.72 31.10 -19.56
C ARG A 184 9.95 31.64 -18.35
N ILE A 185 10.55 32.51 -17.55
CA ILE A 185 9.89 33.02 -16.34
C ILE A 185 8.64 33.82 -16.70
N LYS A 186 8.68 34.59 -17.80
CA LYS A 186 7.49 35.29 -18.30
C LYS A 186 6.34 34.35 -18.63
N ARG A 187 6.64 33.14 -19.15
CA ARG A 187 5.62 32.12 -19.43
C ARG A 187 5.04 31.56 -18.13
N LEU A 188 5.89 31.21 -17.17
CA LEU A 188 5.44 30.65 -15.88
C LEU A 188 4.60 31.65 -15.09
N CYS A 189 5.00 32.93 -15.06
CA CYS A 189 4.23 33.98 -14.39
C CYS A 189 2.89 34.33 -15.08
N GLN A 190 2.64 33.83 -16.28
CA GLN A 190 1.36 33.96 -16.99
C GLN A 190 0.41 32.79 -16.70
N ASP A 191 0.89 31.73 -16.06
CA ASP A 191 0.08 30.60 -15.69
C ASP A 191 -0.99 31.00 -14.66
N PRO A 192 -2.27 30.60 -14.81
CA PRO A 192 -3.32 30.91 -13.85
C PRO A 192 -3.06 30.44 -12.42
N LEU A 193 -2.21 29.43 -12.22
CA LEU A 193 -1.84 28.90 -10.91
C LEU A 193 -0.74 29.74 -10.22
N PHE A 194 -0.02 30.58 -10.98
CA PHE A 194 1.02 31.44 -10.44
C PHE A 194 0.44 32.49 -9.49
N ASN A 195 1.10 32.71 -8.36
CA ASN A 195 0.76 33.73 -7.38
C ASN A 195 2.00 34.23 -6.64
N GLU A 196 1.84 35.33 -5.89
CA GLU A 196 2.96 35.96 -5.16
C GLU A 196 3.54 35.06 -4.05
N GLU A 197 2.71 34.23 -3.41
CA GLU A 197 3.17 33.26 -2.41
C GLU A 197 4.09 32.21 -3.04
N MET A 198 3.78 31.74 -4.26
CA MET A 198 4.63 30.83 -5.04
C MET A 198 5.98 31.48 -5.39
N GLU A 199 5.95 32.74 -5.82
CA GLU A 199 7.17 33.51 -6.10
C GLU A 199 8.08 33.59 -4.87
N GLN A 200 7.52 33.94 -3.71
CA GLN A 200 8.25 34.04 -2.44
C GLN A 200 8.77 32.67 -1.97
N ALA A 201 7.93 31.63 -1.99
CA ALA A 201 8.31 30.30 -1.54
C ALA A 201 9.43 29.70 -2.41
N THR A 202 9.34 29.85 -3.73
CA THR A 202 10.39 29.37 -4.65
C THR A 202 11.68 30.19 -4.53
N GLU A 203 11.60 31.47 -4.14
CA GLU A 203 12.78 32.28 -3.83
C GLU A 203 13.53 31.76 -2.61
N VAL A 204 12.80 31.47 -1.52
CA VAL A 204 13.38 30.89 -0.29
C VAL A 204 14.06 29.55 -0.57
N HIS A 205 13.40 28.67 -1.33
CA HIS A 205 14.00 27.39 -1.71
C HIS A 205 15.27 27.56 -2.56
N LYS A 206 15.22 28.48 -3.53
CA LYS A 206 16.39 28.81 -4.38
C LYS A 206 17.54 29.35 -3.55
N ASP A 207 17.28 30.27 -2.62
CA ASP A 207 18.30 30.83 -1.73
C ASP A 207 18.97 29.73 -0.89
N PHE A 208 18.16 28.83 -0.30
CA PHE A 208 18.66 27.70 0.47
C PHE A 208 19.54 26.75 -0.37
N CYS A 209 19.11 26.37 -1.57
CA CYS A 209 19.90 25.50 -2.44
C CYS A 209 21.23 26.14 -2.86
N MET A 210 21.22 27.45 -3.16
CA MET A 210 22.43 28.19 -3.51
C MET A 210 23.37 28.36 -2.31
N GLU A 211 22.85 28.55 -1.11
CA GLU A 211 23.65 28.56 0.13
C GLU A 211 24.37 27.22 0.31
N ARG A 212 23.64 26.10 0.27
CA ARG A 212 24.22 24.75 0.37
C ARG A 212 25.26 24.48 -0.71
N PHE A 213 24.99 24.89 -1.94
CA PHE A 213 25.96 24.73 -3.03
C PHE A 213 27.23 25.57 -2.83
N ASN A 214 27.09 26.80 -2.35
CA ASN A 214 28.25 27.66 -2.06
C ASN A 214 29.07 27.13 -0.87
N GLU A 215 28.42 26.57 0.15
CA GLU A 215 29.10 25.89 1.26
C GLU A 215 29.91 24.69 0.76
N ALA A 216 29.30 23.84 -0.08
CA ALA A 216 29.98 22.72 -0.72
C ALA A 216 31.19 23.18 -1.57
N ARG A 217 31.04 24.28 -2.31
CA ARG A 217 32.14 24.87 -3.11
C ARG A 217 33.24 25.51 -2.27
N ALA A 218 32.92 25.96 -1.06
CA ALA A 218 33.90 26.48 -0.11
C ALA A 218 34.75 25.35 0.50
N GLU A 219 34.16 24.16 0.66
CA GLU A 219 34.84 22.95 1.10
C GLU A 219 35.70 22.34 -0.01
N THR A 220 35.13 22.10 -1.21
CA THR A 220 35.85 21.56 -2.36
C THR A 220 35.49 22.30 -3.65
N LYS A 221 36.51 22.63 -4.46
CA LYS A 221 36.30 23.37 -5.71
C LYS A 221 35.59 22.55 -6.78
N ASP A 222 35.64 21.23 -6.64
CA ASP A 222 35.06 20.27 -7.59
C ASP A 222 33.60 19.94 -7.27
N ALA A 223 32.98 20.63 -6.30
CA ALA A 223 31.57 20.45 -5.98
C ALA A 223 30.68 20.73 -7.20
N VAL A 224 29.78 19.79 -7.51
CA VAL A 224 28.85 19.85 -8.64
C VAL A 224 27.42 19.94 -8.12
N MET A 225 26.62 20.83 -8.70
CA MET A 225 25.18 20.85 -8.52
C MET A 225 24.49 20.44 -9.81
N MET A 226 23.42 19.66 -9.67
CA MET A 226 22.59 19.18 -10.75
C MET A 226 21.13 19.35 -10.37
N LEU A 227 20.29 19.70 -11.35
CA LEU A 227 18.86 19.94 -11.15
C LEU A 227 18.05 18.91 -11.92
N GLU A 228 16.86 18.55 -11.40
CA GLU A 228 15.92 17.63 -12.04
C GLU A 228 16.58 16.32 -12.50
N GLN A 229 17.48 15.77 -11.67
CA GLN A 229 18.21 14.56 -12.02
C GLN A 229 17.32 13.34 -11.89
N ARG A 230 17.25 12.56 -12.96
CA ARG A 230 16.61 11.24 -12.96
C ARG A 230 17.55 10.23 -12.30
N LEU A 231 17.17 9.75 -11.12
CA LEU A 231 17.95 8.83 -10.30
C LEU A 231 17.39 7.41 -10.44
N ASP A 232 18.21 6.50 -10.96
CA ASP A 232 17.85 5.10 -11.17
C ASP A 232 18.25 4.24 -9.97
N PHE A 233 17.27 3.72 -9.24
CA PHE A 233 17.46 2.77 -8.13
C PHE A 233 16.87 1.38 -8.45
N SER A 234 16.80 1.05 -9.75
CA SER A 234 16.37 -0.25 -10.24
C SER A 234 17.14 -1.47 -9.70
N PRO A 235 18.39 -1.36 -9.22
CA PRO A 235 19.05 -2.48 -8.54
C PRO A 235 18.33 -2.95 -7.26
N TRP A 236 17.57 -2.07 -6.58
CA TRP A 236 16.89 -2.40 -5.33
C TRP A 236 15.36 -2.49 -5.46
N VAL A 237 14.77 -1.74 -6.39
CA VAL A 237 13.32 -1.75 -6.67
C VAL A 237 13.12 -2.00 -8.15
N PRO A 238 12.48 -3.09 -8.61
CA PRO A 238 12.32 -3.37 -10.03
C PRO A 238 11.73 -2.19 -10.82
N ASP A 239 12.45 -1.73 -11.83
CA ASP A 239 12.11 -0.57 -12.68
C ASP A 239 11.92 0.76 -11.89
N GLY A 240 12.46 0.83 -10.67
CA GLY A 240 12.34 1.97 -9.77
C GLY A 240 13.26 3.12 -10.16
N PHE A 241 12.67 4.29 -10.38
CA PHE A 241 13.40 5.54 -10.56
C PHE A 241 12.67 6.69 -9.88
N GLY A 242 13.36 7.82 -9.78
CA GLY A 242 12.83 9.07 -9.24
C GLY A 242 13.49 10.27 -9.88
N THR A 243 12.95 11.46 -9.61
CA THR A 243 13.59 12.72 -10.01
C THR A 243 13.87 13.54 -8.76
N SER A 244 15.13 13.87 -8.52
CA SER A 244 15.52 14.80 -7.46
C SER A 244 15.50 16.23 -7.99
N ASP A 245 14.94 17.17 -7.22
CA ASP A 245 14.90 18.57 -7.63
C ASP A 245 16.31 19.19 -7.68
N THR A 246 17.09 19.04 -6.61
CA THR A 246 18.49 19.48 -6.55
C THR A 246 19.38 18.40 -5.92
N THR A 247 20.46 18.06 -6.61
CA THR A 247 21.52 17.17 -6.11
C THR A 247 22.84 17.92 -6.11
N ILE A 248 23.54 17.91 -4.98
CA ILE A 248 24.87 18.49 -4.79
C ILE A 248 25.84 17.37 -4.42
N ILE A 249 26.97 17.27 -5.11
CA ILE A 249 27.98 16.24 -4.88
C ILE A 249 29.32 16.91 -4.60
N THR A 250 29.99 16.48 -3.53
CA THR A 250 31.39 16.79 -3.22
C THR A 250 32.21 15.50 -3.27
N ASP A 251 33.50 15.58 -2.91
CA ASP A 251 34.40 14.42 -2.91
C ASP A 251 33.89 13.27 -2.00
N LYS A 252 33.20 13.62 -0.91
CA LYS A 252 32.76 12.67 0.15
C LYS A 252 31.28 12.75 0.49
N THR A 253 30.59 13.82 0.09
CA THR A 253 29.21 14.08 0.52
C THR A 253 28.28 14.16 -0.68
N LEU A 254 27.17 13.43 -0.60
CA LEU A 254 26.03 13.55 -1.50
C LEU A 254 24.91 14.27 -0.76
N GLU A 255 24.43 15.39 -1.27
CA GLU A 255 23.26 16.07 -0.74
C GLU A 255 22.12 16.11 -1.76
N ILE A 256 20.92 15.70 -1.33
CA ILE A 256 19.70 15.76 -2.13
C ILE A 256 18.71 16.68 -1.43
N ILE A 257 18.24 17.70 -2.14
CA ILE A 257 17.27 18.66 -1.65
C ILE A 257 15.99 18.51 -2.48
N ASP A 258 14.89 18.16 -1.83
CA ASP A 258 13.55 18.00 -2.43
C ASP A 258 12.63 19.12 -1.92
N LEU A 259 12.01 19.84 -2.85
CA LEU A 259 11.00 20.84 -2.61
C LEU A 259 9.66 20.15 -2.34
N LYS A 260 9.02 20.52 -1.23
CA LYS A 260 7.61 20.19 -0.99
C LYS A 260 6.79 21.48 -0.96
N TYR A 261 6.00 21.70 -2.01
CA TYR A 261 5.21 22.92 -2.12
C TYR A 261 3.87 22.88 -1.37
N GLY A 262 3.35 21.70 -1.03
CA GLY A 262 2.07 21.57 -0.30
C GLY A 262 2.11 22.26 1.07
N LYS A 263 0.97 22.79 1.54
CA LYS A 263 0.85 23.42 2.88
C LYS A 263 0.03 22.65 3.91
N GLY A 264 -0.55 21.51 3.52
CA GLY A 264 -1.50 20.77 4.38
C GLY A 264 -0.83 19.85 5.41
N ILE A 265 0.43 19.46 5.19
CA ILE A 265 1.13 18.45 6.00
C ILE A 265 2.62 18.81 5.98
N ALA A 266 3.23 18.89 7.16
CA ALA A 266 4.68 19.00 7.26
C ALA A 266 5.33 17.66 6.86
N VAL A 267 6.33 17.71 5.99
CA VAL A 267 7.08 16.53 5.55
C VAL A 267 8.48 16.58 6.15
N SER A 268 8.85 15.53 6.90
CA SER A 268 10.16 15.41 7.55
C SER A 268 11.12 14.61 6.67
N ALA A 269 12.40 15.01 6.63
CA ALA A 269 13.46 14.25 5.97
C ALA A 269 13.98 13.09 6.84
N ILE A 270 13.73 13.14 8.16
CA ILE A 270 14.18 12.11 9.10
C ILE A 270 13.60 10.76 8.70
N GLU A 271 14.48 9.81 8.39
CA GLU A 271 14.10 8.44 8.00
C GLU A 271 13.11 8.39 6.81
N ASN A 272 13.12 9.40 5.93
CA ASN A 272 12.16 9.51 4.84
C ASN A 272 12.47 8.52 3.70
N PRO A 273 11.57 7.57 3.37
CA PRO A 273 11.85 6.57 2.34
C PRO A 273 12.01 7.14 0.93
N GLN A 274 11.30 8.22 0.58
CA GLN A 274 11.44 8.86 -0.74
C GLN A 274 12.87 9.39 -0.90
N MET A 275 13.35 10.13 0.10
CA MET A 275 14.70 10.71 0.07
C MET A 275 15.78 9.63 0.05
N LYS A 276 15.60 8.56 0.83
CA LYS A 276 16.53 7.42 0.83
C LYS A 276 16.59 6.70 -0.52
N LEU A 277 15.46 6.56 -1.23
CA LEU A 277 15.44 6.00 -2.58
C LEU A 277 16.12 6.90 -3.61
N TYR A 278 15.94 8.22 -3.50
CA TYR A 278 16.71 9.17 -4.31
C TYR A 278 18.21 9.02 -4.04
N ALA A 279 18.60 8.95 -2.77
CA ALA A 279 19.99 8.73 -2.40
C ALA A 279 20.56 7.42 -2.98
N LEU A 280 19.80 6.32 -2.96
CA LEU A 280 20.21 5.07 -3.61
C LEU A 280 20.42 5.24 -5.11
N GLY A 281 19.53 5.95 -5.79
CA GLY A 281 19.67 6.20 -7.22
C GLY A 281 20.87 7.08 -7.56
N ALA A 282 21.16 8.09 -6.73
CA ALA A 282 22.37 8.91 -6.87
C ALA A 282 23.65 8.12 -6.57
N ILE A 283 23.65 7.24 -5.57
CA ILE A 283 24.78 6.33 -5.30
C ILE A 283 25.01 5.38 -6.47
N ASN A 284 23.95 4.81 -7.05
CA ASN A 284 24.07 3.94 -8.23
C ASN A 284 24.69 4.67 -9.43
N GLN A 285 24.32 5.94 -9.64
CA GLN A 285 24.78 6.73 -10.77
C GLN A 285 26.16 7.36 -10.58
N PHE A 286 26.52 7.75 -9.35
CA PHE A 286 27.71 8.56 -9.09
C PHE A 286 28.71 7.92 -8.12
N GLY A 287 28.33 6.89 -7.36
CA GLY A 287 29.18 6.25 -6.35
C GLY A 287 30.40 5.52 -6.93
N PHE A 288 30.46 5.28 -8.25
CA PHE A 288 31.68 4.79 -8.91
C PHE A 288 32.67 5.89 -9.29
N LEU A 289 32.21 7.15 -9.33
CA LEU A 289 33.01 8.34 -9.65
C LEU A 289 33.54 9.03 -8.39
N TYR A 290 32.78 8.99 -7.31
CA TYR A 290 33.06 9.68 -6.04
C TYR A 290 33.14 8.69 -4.89
N ASP A 291 34.08 8.92 -3.96
CA ASP A 291 34.25 8.11 -2.75
C ASP A 291 33.30 8.63 -1.65
N LEU A 292 32.00 8.48 -1.89
CA LEU A 292 30.95 9.03 -1.04
C LEU A 292 30.92 8.28 0.31
N GLU A 293 31.00 9.03 1.39
CA GLU A 293 30.93 8.53 2.77
C GLU A 293 29.61 8.95 3.44
N THR A 294 29.19 10.19 3.19
CA THR A 294 28.05 10.82 3.87
C THR A 294 26.96 11.22 2.89
N ILE A 295 25.71 10.99 3.29
CA ILE A 295 24.51 11.36 2.54
C ILE A 295 23.69 12.33 3.39
N VAL A 296 23.39 13.50 2.84
CA VAL A 296 22.51 14.49 3.42
C VAL A 296 21.23 14.56 2.59
N MET A 297 20.09 14.34 3.23
CA MET A 297 18.78 14.43 2.60
C MET A 297 18.02 15.57 3.23
N THR A 298 17.60 16.53 2.42
CA THR A 298 16.89 17.72 2.88
C THR A 298 15.54 17.83 2.19
N ILE A 299 14.50 18.07 2.99
CA ILE A 299 13.18 18.46 2.52
C ILE A 299 12.98 19.95 2.83
N SER A 300 12.77 20.73 1.79
CA SER A 300 12.50 22.15 1.86
C SER A 300 11.01 22.39 1.64
N GLN A 301 10.31 22.91 2.64
CA GLN A 301 8.88 23.23 2.60
C GLN A 301 8.62 24.69 3.01
N PRO A 302 8.94 25.68 2.14
CA PRO A 302 9.00 27.10 2.51
C PRO A 302 7.68 27.68 3.00
N ARG A 303 6.54 27.22 2.48
CA ARG A 303 5.21 27.70 2.90
C ARG A 303 4.84 27.36 4.34
N LEU A 304 5.56 26.43 4.96
CA LEU A 304 5.44 26.09 6.38
C LEU A 304 6.65 26.56 7.19
N ASP A 305 7.54 27.36 6.59
CA ASP A 305 8.82 27.77 7.20
C ASP A 305 9.59 26.57 7.78
N SER A 306 9.60 25.47 7.02
CA SER A 306 10.11 24.18 7.47
C SER A 306 11.19 23.68 6.52
N ILE A 307 12.40 23.55 7.04
CA ILE A 307 13.51 22.84 6.41
C ILE A 307 13.90 21.71 7.34
N SER A 308 13.88 20.48 6.83
CA SER A 308 14.21 19.28 7.58
C SER A 308 15.34 18.56 6.86
N SER A 309 16.43 18.28 7.58
CA SER A 309 17.59 17.55 7.04
C SER A 309 17.84 16.28 7.85
N PHE A 310 18.30 15.24 7.16
CA PHE A 310 18.69 13.96 7.74
C PHE A 310 20.02 13.52 7.13
N GLU A 311 20.98 13.21 7.99
CA GLU A 311 22.31 12.78 7.59
C GLU A 311 22.49 11.30 7.97
N MET A 312 23.09 10.52 7.06
CA MET A 312 23.46 9.13 7.31
C MET A 312 24.67 8.71 6.47
N THR A 313 25.26 7.56 6.78
CA THR A 313 26.37 7.01 5.98
C THR A 313 25.86 6.27 4.74
N VAL A 314 26.72 6.13 3.72
CA VAL A 314 26.41 5.30 2.55
C VAL A 314 26.17 3.84 2.95
N ASP A 315 26.97 3.30 3.88
CA ASP A 315 26.84 1.92 4.37
C ASP A 315 25.47 1.67 5.03
N ASP A 316 25.02 2.58 5.90
CA ASP A 316 23.70 2.47 6.55
C ASP A 316 22.56 2.51 5.52
N LEU A 317 22.73 3.28 4.43
CA LEU A 317 21.73 3.38 3.38
C LEU A 317 21.64 2.08 2.58
N LEU A 318 22.78 1.50 2.22
CA LEU A 318 22.85 0.21 1.53
C LEU A 318 22.30 -0.92 2.41
N GLU A 319 22.61 -0.92 3.71
CA GLU A 319 22.04 -1.88 4.66
C GLU A 319 20.51 -1.76 4.73
N TRP A 320 19.98 -0.54 4.79
CA TRP A 320 18.53 -0.30 4.72
C TRP A 320 17.93 -0.81 3.40
N ALA A 321 18.63 -0.62 2.29
CA ALA A 321 18.17 -1.10 0.98
C ALA A 321 18.06 -2.63 0.95
N GLU A 322 19.07 -3.33 1.46
CA GLU A 322 19.08 -4.80 1.52
C GLU A 322 18.02 -5.36 2.48
N LYS A 323 17.90 -4.78 3.68
CA LYS A 323 17.04 -5.33 4.74
C LYS A 323 15.58 -4.96 4.61
N GLU A 324 15.28 -3.74 4.13
CA GLU A 324 13.92 -3.20 4.14
C GLU A 324 13.38 -3.01 2.71
N VAL A 325 14.16 -2.42 1.80
CA VAL A 325 13.66 -2.04 0.47
C VAL A 325 13.43 -3.26 -0.41
N ILE A 326 14.46 -4.09 -0.63
CA ILE A 326 14.38 -5.24 -1.53
C ILE A 326 13.21 -6.17 -1.15
N PRO A 327 13.08 -6.64 0.11
CA PRO A 327 12.01 -7.59 0.46
C PRO A 327 10.61 -7.00 0.27
N LYS A 328 10.43 -5.71 0.60
CA LYS A 328 9.14 -5.03 0.45
C LYS A 328 8.81 -4.73 -1.01
N ALA A 329 9.81 -4.35 -1.81
CA ALA A 329 9.67 -4.11 -3.23
C ALA A 329 9.27 -5.39 -3.96
N GLU A 330 9.89 -6.54 -3.64
CA GLU A 330 9.52 -7.85 -4.18
C GLU A 330 8.08 -8.23 -3.83
N LEU A 331 7.67 -8.05 -2.57
CA LEU A 331 6.29 -8.30 -2.14
C LEU A 331 5.31 -7.39 -2.86
N ALA A 332 5.62 -6.10 -2.95
CA ALA A 332 4.77 -5.12 -3.62
C ALA A 332 4.64 -5.39 -5.11
N PHE A 333 5.75 -5.68 -5.78
CA PHE A 333 5.79 -6.07 -7.17
C PHE A 333 4.97 -7.34 -7.41
N ALA A 334 5.05 -8.34 -6.53
CA ALA A 334 4.28 -9.58 -6.64
C ALA A 334 2.81 -9.48 -6.17
N GLY A 335 2.36 -8.34 -5.63
CA GLY A 335 1.02 -8.20 -5.02
C GLY A 335 0.81 -9.03 -3.76
N LYS A 336 1.91 -9.36 -3.07
CA LYS A 336 1.94 -10.17 -1.85
C LYS A 336 2.07 -9.30 -0.60
N GLY A 337 1.99 -9.93 0.57
CA GLY A 337 2.02 -9.26 1.88
C GLY A 337 0.62 -8.96 2.42
N THR A 338 0.47 -7.85 3.12
CA THR A 338 -0.74 -7.50 3.88
C THR A 338 -1.26 -6.11 3.51
N TYR A 339 -2.58 -5.92 3.67
CA TYR A 339 -3.14 -4.58 3.74
C TYR A 339 -2.91 -4.03 5.14
N CYS A 340 -2.36 -2.82 5.23
CA CYS A 340 -2.09 -2.14 6.48
C CYS A 340 -2.89 -0.84 6.51
N VAL A 341 -3.52 -0.52 7.63
CA VAL A 341 -4.23 0.75 7.83
C VAL A 341 -3.33 1.70 8.61
N GLY A 342 -3.21 2.94 8.15
CA GLY A 342 -2.39 3.98 8.78
C GLY A 342 -2.40 5.27 7.97
N ASP A 343 -1.52 6.21 8.32
CA ASP A 343 -1.52 7.56 7.72
C ASP A 343 -1.36 7.56 6.20
N HIS A 344 -0.58 6.63 5.66
CA HIS A 344 -0.37 6.43 4.23
C HIS A 344 -1.68 6.17 3.46
N CYS A 345 -2.74 5.68 4.12
CA CYS A 345 -4.06 5.47 3.50
C CYS A 345 -4.66 6.77 2.95
N ARG A 346 -4.28 7.95 3.44
CA ARG A 346 -4.81 9.23 2.94
C ARG A 346 -4.47 9.50 1.47
N PHE A 347 -3.34 8.95 1.02
CA PHE A 347 -2.79 9.09 -0.32
C PHE A 347 -3.07 7.86 -1.19
N CYS A 348 -3.67 6.81 -0.65
CA CYS A 348 -4.04 5.61 -1.40
C CYS A 348 -5.22 5.90 -2.34
N LYS A 349 -5.15 5.48 -3.62
CA LYS A 349 -6.27 5.64 -4.57
C LYS A 349 -7.51 4.86 -4.10
N ALA A 350 -7.32 3.71 -3.46
CA ALA A 350 -8.40 2.89 -2.91
C ALA A 350 -8.96 3.39 -1.56
N LYS A 351 -8.54 4.55 -1.04
CA LYS A 351 -8.88 5.00 0.33
C LYS A 351 -10.38 5.02 0.66
N ALA A 352 -11.25 5.26 -0.33
CA ALA A 352 -12.69 5.33 -0.12
C ALA A 352 -13.38 3.95 -0.10
N THR A 353 -12.80 2.95 -0.78
CA THR A 353 -13.40 1.62 -0.99
C THR A 353 -12.57 0.48 -0.40
N CYS A 354 -11.45 0.79 0.25
CA CYS A 354 -10.56 -0.19 0.86
C CYS A 354 -11.24 -0.94 2.02
N ARG A 355 -11.36 -2.27 1.89
CA ARG A 355 -11.93 -3.17 2.91
C ARG A 355 -11.20 -3.06 4.26
N ALA A 356 -9.87 -3.10 4.25
CA ALA A 356 -9.07 -3.03 5.47
C ALA A 356 -9.33 -1.72 6.25
N ARG A 357 -9.44 -0.59 5.54
CA ARG A 357 -9.76 0.70 6.14
C ARG A 357 -11.20 0.74 6.67
N ALA A 358 -12.15 0.14 5.96
CA ALA A 358 -13.54 0.03 6.42
C ALA A 358 -13.64 -0.80 7.71
N GLU A 359 -12.97 -1.95 7.76
CA GLU A 359 -12.93 -2.81 8.95
C GLU A 359 -12.28 -2.11 10.15
N GLU A 360 -11.16 -1.41 9.94
CA GLU A 360 -10.50 -0.64 11.00
C GLU A 360 -11.36 0.52 11.50
N ASN A 361 -11.99 1.27 10.61
CA ASN A 361 -12.92 2.35 11.00
C ASN A 361 -14.18 1.79 11.69
N MET A 362 -14.62 0.58 11.34
CA MET A 362 -15.73 -0.08 12.02
C MET A 362 -15.37 -0.41 13.48
N LYS A 363 -14.10 -0.67 13.81
CA LYS A 363 -13.63 -0.79 15.21
C LYS A 363 -13.89 0.48 16.02
N LEU A 364 -13.75 1.66 15.41
CA LEU A 364 -14.08 2.92 16.06
C LEU A 364 -15.60 3.06 16.27
N ALA A 365 -16.41 2.59 15.32
CA ALA A 365 -17.86 2.56 15.50
C ALA A 365 -18.29 1.69 16.71
N TYR A 366 -17.56 0.63 17.06
CA TYR A 366 -17.83 -0.14 18.29
C TYR A 366 -17.71 0.71 19.58
N LEU A 367 -16.98 1.83 19.56
CA LEU A 367 -16.94 2.76 20.70
C LEU A 367 -18.23 3.58 20.81
N ASP A 368 -18.88 3.90 19.70
CA ASP A 368 -20.23 4.52 19.67
C ASP A 368 -21.34 3.50 19.96
N PHE A 369 -21.08 2.20 19.74
CA PHE A 369 -21.94 1.09 20.14
C PHE A 369 -21.54 0.50 21.50
N GLN A 370 -21.06 1.30 22.46
CA GLN A 370 -21.16 0.87 23.85
C GLN A 370 -22.65 0.78 24.19
N GLN A 371 -23.21 -0.42 24.02
CA GLN A 371 -24.56 -0.71 24.48
C GLN A 371 -24.63 -0.30 25.96
N PRO A 372 -25.68 0.43 26.36
CA PRO A 372 -25.88 0.76 27.77
C PRO A 372 -25.70 -0.51 28.61
N PRO A 373 -25.20 -0.41 29.84
CA PRO A 373 -24.99 -1.60 30.69
C PRO A 373 -26.29 -2.36 31.02
N LEU A 374 -27.44 -1.84 30.57
CA LEU A 374 -28.78 -2.38 30.75
C LEU A 374 -29.45 -2.51 29.38
N LEU A 375 -30.15 -3.62 29.17
CA LEU A 375 -31.01 -3.83 27.99
C LEU A 375 -32.17 -2.82 28.00
N THR A 376 -32.59 -2.35 26.81
CA THR A 376 -33.83 -1.58 26.69
C THR A 376 -35.06 -2.49 26.77
N ASP A 377 -36.22 -1.90 27.06
CA ASP A 377 -37.48 -2.65 27.16
C ASP A 377 -37.80 -3.36 25.84
N GLU A 378 -37.49 -2.76 24.70
CA GLU A 378 -37.66 -3.37 23.37
C GLU A 378 -36.75 -4.58 23.16
N GLU A 379 -35.48 -4.50 23.59
CA GLU A 379 -34.52 -5.61 23.51
C GLU A 379 -34.97 -6.78 24.41
N VAL A 380 -35.51 -6.49 25.58
CA VAL A 380 -36.08 -7.52 26.47
C VAL A 380 -37.27 -8.21 25.80
N VAL A 381 -38.16 -7.46 25.15
CA VAL A 381 -39.31 -8.03 24.42
C VAL A 381 -38.86 -8.89 23.23
N GLU A 382 -37.84 -8.48 22.49
CA GLU A 382 -37.29 -9.26 21.37
C GLU A 382 -36.66 -10.59 21.85
N VAL A 383 -35.89 -10.54 22.94
CA VAL A 383 -35.34 -11.75 23.57
C VAL A 383 -36.45 -12.68 24.04
N LEU A 384 -37.48 -12.16 24.72
CA LEU A 384 -38.62 -12.97 25.15
C LEU A 384 -39.43 -13.53 23.96
N GLY A 385 -39.47 -12.81 22.83
CA GLY A 385 -40.06 -13.28 21.59
C GLY A 385 -39.32 -14.45 20.96
N SER A 386 -38.01 -14.55 21.16
CA SER A 386 -37.12 -15.53 20.53
C SER A 386 -36.65 -16.66 21.46
N ILE A 387 -36.82 -16.52 22.77
CA ILE A 387 -36.27 -17.43 23.79
C ILE A 387 -36.71 -18.88 23.60
N ASP A 388 -37.99 -19.13 23.29
CA ASP A 388 -38.50 -20.49 23.13
C ASP A 388 -37.86 -21.20 21.92
N LYS A 389 -37.55 -20.46 20.85
CA LYS A 389 -36.85 -20.99 19.67
C LYS A 389 -35.40 -21.32 19.99
N LEU A 390 -34.72 -20.46 20.76
CA LEU A 390 -33.35 -20.70 21.20
C LEU A 390 -33.26 -21.92 22.12
N VAL A 391 -34.19 -22.06 23.07
CA VAL A 391 -34.28 -23.24 23.95
C VAL A 391 -34.60 -24.49 23.15
N SER A 392 -35.50 -24.41 22.16
CA SER A 392 -35.78 -25.53 21.26
C SER A 392 -34.54 -25.95 20.48
N TYR A 393 -33.85 -25.01 19.82
CA TYR A 393 -32.64 -25.30 19.06
C TYR A 393 -31.52 -25.88 19.94
N ALA A 394 -31.36 -25.36 21.17
CA ALA A 394 -30.40 -25.92 22.11
C ALA A 394 -30.71 -27.38 22.46
N LYS A 395 -31.99 -27.74 22.62
CA LYS A 395 -32.43 -29.13 22.81
C LYS A 395 -32.17 -29.97 21.56
N ASP A 396 -32.48 -29.45 20.38
CA ASP A 396 -32.24 -30.15 19.11
C ASP A 396 -30.75 -30.49 18.94
N ILE A 397 -29.86 -29.55 19.30
CA ILE A 397 -28.41 -29.77 19.30
C ILE A 397 -27.98 -30.80 20.35
N GLN A 398 -28.56 -30.76 21.56
CA GLN A 398 -28.29 -31.77 22.59
C GLN A 398 -28.70 -33.17 22.12
N GLU A 399 -29.89 -33.29 21.53
CA GLU A 399 -30.41 -34.55 21.00
C GLU A 399 -29.60 -35.05 19.80
N PHE A 400 -29.21 -34.17 18.89
CA PHE A 400 -28.32 -34.49 17.77
C PHE A 400 -26.95 -34.99 18.26
N ALA A 401 -26.29 -34.23 19.15
CA ALA A 401 -24.99 -34.60 19.66
C ALA A 401 -25.01 -35.93 20.42
N LEU A 402 -26.07 -36.18 21.18
CA LEU A 402 -26.31 -37.45 21.88
C LEU A 402 -26.57 -38.60 20.91
N SER A 403 -27.41 -38.40 19.89
CA SER A 403 -27.70 -39.40 18.85
C SER A 403 -26.44 -39.82 18.09
N GLN A 404 -25.61 -38.85 17.66
CA GLN A 404 -24.34 -39.17 16.99
C GLN A 404 -23.36 -39.89 17.93
N ALA A 405 -23.33 -39.54 19.21
CA ALA A 405 -22.47 -40.21 20.19
C ALA A 405 -22.92 -41.66 20.44
N ILE A 406 -24.23 -41.94 20.46
CA ILE A 406 -24.79 -43.29 20.69
C ILE A 406 -24.71 -44.16 19.44
N ASN A 407 -25.18 -43.65 18.29
CA ASN A 407 -25.41 -44.45 17.09
C ASN A 407 -24.18 -44.55 16.18
N GLU A 408 -23.42 -43.47 16.08
CA GLU A 408 -22.25 -43.35 15.18
C GLU A 408 -20.91 -43.41 15.94
N ASN A 409 -20.95 -43.58 17.26
CA ASN A 409 -19.78 -43.61 18.14
C ASN A 409 -18.90 -42.35 18.03
N LYS A 410 -19.51 -41.20 17.74
CA LYS A 410 -18.84 -39.92 17.52
C LYS A 410 -18.42 -39.28 18.86
N HIS A 411 -17.17 -38.81 18.95
CA HIS A 411 -16.65 -38.11 20.12
C HIS A 411 -16.61 -36.59 19.93
N TRP A 412 -17.04 -35.86 20.95
CA TRP A 412 -16.97 -34.40 21.01
C TRP A 412 -15.89 -33.96 22.02
N PRO A 413 -14.98 -33.04 21.66
CA PRO A 413 -13.93 -32.58 22.59
C PRO A 413 -14.50 -32.05 23.91
N GLY A 414 -13.96 -32.50 25.03
CA GLY A 414 -14.39 -32.10 26.38
C GLY A 414 -15.66 -32.79 26.91
N MET A 415 -16.29 -33.67 26.13
CA MET A 415 -17.52 -34.39 26.51
C MET A 415 -17.28 -35.91 26.58
N LYS A 416 -18.03 -36.60 27.43
CA LYS A 416 -18.05 -38.07 27.51
C LYS A 416 -19.47 -38.60 27.68
N LEU A 417 -19.75 -39.76 27.08
CA LEU A 417 -21.00 -40.48 27.30
C LEU A 417 -20.95 -41.15 28.69
N VAL A 418 -21.99 -40.95 29.49
CA VAL A 418 -22.12 -41.58 30.82
C VAL A 418 -23.56 -42.05 31.01
N GLU A 419 -23.77 -43.06 31.85
CA GLU A 419 -25.11 -43.41 32.28
C GLU A 419 -25.70 -42.29 33.14
N GLY A 420 -26.99 -41.98 32.90
CA GLY A 420 -27.71 -41.04 33.75
C GLY A 420 -27.78 -41.53 35.20
N ARG A 421 -28.01 -40.61 36.15
CA ARG A 421 -28.18 -41.00 37.56
C ARG A 421 -29.41 -41.91 37.69
N GLY A 422 -29.17 -43.19 38.00
CA GLY A 422 -30.24 -44.16 38.26
C GLY A 422 -31.11 -43.74 39.44
N SER A 423 -32.43 -43.87 39.31
CA SER A 423 -33.35 -43.73 40.45
C SER A 423 -33.46 -45.07 41.17
N ARG A 424 -33.33 -45.07 42.51
CA ARG A 424 -33.57 -46.27 43.32
C ARG A 424 -35.08 -46.50 43.40
N LYS A 425 -35.51 -47.72 43.08
CA LYS A 425 -36.87 -48.21 43.30
C LYS A 425 -36.80 -49.43 44.19
N TYR A 426 -37.80 -49.63 45.05
CA TYR A 426 -37.89 -50.87 45.82
C TYR A 426 -38.14 -52.03 44.86
N MET A 427 -37.39 -53.11 45.03
CA MET A 427 -37.48 -54.31 44.17
C MET A 427 -38.66 -55.19 44.58
N ASP A 428 -38.92 -55.28 45.89
CA ASP A 428 -40.10 -55.89 46.49
C ASP A 428 -40.50 -55.06 47.71
N GLU A 429 -41.62 -54.36 47.60
CA GLU A 429 -42.12 -53.49 48.66
C GLU A 429 -42.52 -54.29 49.91
N ASN A 430 -42.98 -55.53 49.77
CA ASN A 430 -43.40 -56.35 50.92
C ASN A 430 -42.20 -56.82 51.74
N ALA A 431 -41.11 -57.24 51.08
CA ALA A 431 -39.88 -57.61 51.76
C ALA A 431 -39.27 -56.41 52.51
N VAL A 432 -39.39 -55.21 51.95
CA VAL A 432 -38.96 -53.96 52.60
C VAL A 432 -39.83 -53.64 53.80
N ILE A 433 -41.16 -53.76 53.67
CA ILE A 433 -42.11 -53.57 54.76
C ILE A 433 -41.83 -54.55 55.91
N GLU A 434 -41.66 -55.84 55.62
CA GLU A 434 -41.35 -56.86 56.64
C GLU A 434 -40.01 -56.58 57.34
N ALA A 435 -38.96 -56.25 56.59
CA ALA A 435 -37.65 -55.93 57.14
C ALA A 435 -37.69 -54.70 58.07
N LEU A 436 -38.43 -53.66 57.67
CA LEU A 436 -38.59 -52.43 58.47
C LEU A 436 -39.47 -52.67 59.71
N THR A 437 -40.55 -53.44 59.56
CA THR A 437 -41.46 -53.77 60.69
C THR A 437 -40.75 -54.66 61.71
N ALA A 438 -40.00 -55.68 61.26
CA ALA A 438 -39.23 -56.58 62.14
C ALA A 438 -38.10 -55.85 62.88
N SER A 439 -37.59 -54.76 62.32
CA SER A 439 -36.57 -53.90 62.93
C SER A 439 -37.14 -52.86 63.90
N GLY A 440 -38.46 -52.87 64.14
CA GLY A 440 -39.12 -52.01 65.12
C GLY A 440 -39.43 -50.59 64.63
N PHE A 441 -39.41 -50.33 63.33
CA PHE A 441 -39.87 -49.05 62.79
C PHE A 441 -41.40 -48.96 62.79
N ASP A 442 -41.93 -47.85 63.26
CA ASP A 442 -43.38 -47.59 63.31
C ASP A 442 -44.01 -47.52 61.91
N SER A 443 -45.30 -47.88 61.83
CA SER A 443 -46.02 -47.97 60.55
C SER A 443 -46.05 -46.65 59.78
N ASP A 444 -45.98 -45.52 60.47
CA ASP A 444 -46.01 -44.18 59.87
C ASP A 444 -44.66 -43.80 59.21
N VAL A 445 -43.59 -44.53 59.52
CA VAL A 445 -42.29 -44.45 58.82
C VAL A 445 -42.30 -45.31 57.56
N ILE A 446 -43.01 -46.43 57.60
CA ILE A 446 -43.08 -47.43 56.53
C ILE A 446 -44.11 -47.00 55.46
N TYR A 447 -45.24 -46.43 55.88
CA TYR A 447 -46.33 -46.02 55.02
C TYR A 447 -46.55 -44.51 55.07
N LYS A 448 -46.63 -43.87 53.90
CA LYS A 448 -47.02 -42.47 53.80
C LYS A 448 -48.54 -42.37 53.62
N LYS A 449 -49.30 -42.04 54.68
CA LYS A 449 -50.69 -41.59 54.52
C LYS A 449 -50.71 -40.16 53.98
N SER A 450 -51.14 -39.99 52.74
CA SER A 450 -51.35 -38.66 52.14
C SER A 450 -52.83 -38.38 51.91
N LEU A 451 -53.23 -37.12 52.10
CA LEU A 451 -54.55 -36.62 51.75
C LEU A 451 -54.83 -36.85 50.24
N ASN A 452 -56.05 -37.22 49.89
CA ASN A 452 -56.45 -37.32 48.48
C ASN A 452 -56.40 -35.96 47.79
N THR A 453 -56.20 -35.97 46.47
CA THR A 453 -56.21 -34.74 45.67
C THR A 453 -57.58 -34.06 45.75
N ILE A 454 -57.59 -32.73 45.63
CA ILE A 454 -58.82 -31.90 45.63
C ILE A 454 -59.85 -32.50 44.67
N THR A 455 -59.43 -32.85 43.45
CA THR A 455 -60.31 -33.42 42.42
C THR A 455 -60.86 -34.79 42.80
N ALA A 456 -60.08 -35.64 43.46
CA ALA A 456 -60.53 -36.95 43.92
C ALA A 456 -61.56 -36.84 45.06
N LEU A 457 -61.30 -35.94 46.02
CA LEU A 457 -62.23 -35.65 47.12
C LEU A 457 -63.52 -34.96 46.63
N GLU A 458 -63.43 -34.03 45.67
CA GLU A 458 -64.58 -33.35 45.06
C GLU A 458 -65.46 -34.34 44.29
N LYS A 459 -64.85 -35.30 43.58
CA LYS A 459 -65.57 -36.35 42.85
C LYS A 459 -66.25 -37.35 43.79
N GLN A 460 -65.67 -37.65 44.95
CA GLN A 460 -66.23 -38.59 45.93
C GLN A 460 -67.32 -37.98 46.82
N LEU A 461 -67.09 -36.77 47.34
CA LEU A 461 -68.01 -36.08 48.23
C LEU A 461 -69.15 -35.39 47.45
N GLY A 462 -68.93 -35.13 46.16
CA GLY A 462 -69.81 -34.32 45.33
C GLY A 462 -69.61 -32.83 45.59
N LYS A 463 -69.79 -32.00 44.55
CA LYS A 463 -69.45 -30.57 44.59
C LYS A 463 -70.05 -29.81 45.78
N LYS A 464 -71.32 -30.07 46.12
CA LYS A 464 -72.00 -29.39 47.24
C LYS A 464 -71.37 -29.71 48.59
N ALA A 465 -71.24 -30.99 48.93
CA ALA A 465 -70.68 -31.40 50.22
C ALA A 465 -69.18 -31.09 50.30
N PHE A 466 -68.44 -31.20 49.19
CA PHE A 466 -67.04 -30.78 49.12
C PHE A 466 -66.87 -29.29 49.44
N GLN A 467 -67.75 -28.44 48.90
CA GLN A 467 -67.65 -27.00 49.08
C GLN A 467 -68.14 -26.54 50.46
N GLU A 468 -69.14 -27.20 51.05
CA GLU A 468 -69.55 -26.96 52.45
C GLU A 468 -68.49 -27.42 53.47
N LEU A 469 -67.87 -28.59 53.25
CA LEU A 469 -66.93 -29.18 54.23
C LEU A 469 -65.49 -28.67 54.08
N LEU A 470 -65.02 -28.49 52.85
CA LEU A 470 -63.60 -28.21 52.56
C LEU A 470 -63.39 -26.86 51.87
N GLY A 471 -64.45 -26.17 51.43
CA GLY A 471 -64.35 -24.89 50.75
C GLY A 471 -63.69 -23.79 51.58
N SER A 472 -63.95 -23.76 52.89
CA SER A 472 -63.28 -22.85 53.85
C SER A 472 -61.81 -23.20 54.11
N HIS A 473 -61.38 -24.41 53.71
CA HIS A 473 -60.04 -24.95 53.94
C HIS A 473 -59.18 -25.02 52.66
N ILE A 474 -59.71 -24.57 51.52
CA ILE A 474 -59.00 -24.54 50.23
C ILE A 474 -58.71 -23.09 49.86
N THR A 475 -57.44 -22.72 49.85
CA THR A 475 -56.99 -21.44 49.30
C THR A 475 -56.56 -21.64 47.86
N LYS A 476 -57.16 -20.88 46.94
CA LYS A 476 -56.69 -20.81 45.56
C LYS A 476 -55.50 -19.86 45.54
N ALA A 477 -54.29 -20.39 45.61
CA ALA A 477 -53.10 -19.58 45.36
C ALA A 477 -53.20 -18.99 43.93
N PRO A 478 -52.95 -17.69 43.74
CA PRO A 478 -52.86 -17.12 42.41
C PRO A 478 -51.82 -17.88 41.60
N GLY A 479 -52.14 -18.19 40.34
CA GLY A 479 -51.16 -18.80 39.44
C GLY A 479 -49.94 -17.90 39.33
N LYS A 480 -48.74 -18.49 39.27
CA LYS A 480 -47.50 -17.71 39.12
C LYS A 480 -47.66 -16.71 37.98
N ILE A 481 -47.36 -15.44 38.25
CA ILE A 481 -47.36 -14.38 37.25
C ILE A 481 -46.37 -14.80 36.16
N LYS A 482 -46.83 -14.75 34.91
CA LYS A 482 -46.02 -15.04 33.73
C LYS A 482 -46.18 -13.86 32.79
N LEU A 483 -45.06 -13.30 32.34
CA LEU A 483 -45.07 -12.40 31.21
C LEU A 483 -45.38 -13.23 29.96
N VAL A 484 -46.41 -12.85 29.22
CA VAL A 484 -46.90 -13.56 28.04
C VAL A 484 -47.14 -12.55 26.92
N ARG A 485 -47.19 -13.01 25.67
CA ARG A 485 -47.47 -12.13 24.52
C ARG A 485 -48.87 -11.54 24.61
N GLU A 486 -49.08 -10.36 24.03
CA GLU A 486 -50.37 -9.64 24.02
C GLU A 486 -51.50 -10.45 23.34
N GLU A 487 -51.14 -11.37 22.45
CA GLU A 487 -52.05 -12.33 21.80
C GLU A 487 -52.65 -13.37 22.78
N ASP A 488 -52.09 -13.49 23.99
CA ASP A 488 -52.61 -14.38 25.02
C ASP A 488 -53.98 -13.89 25.52
N LYS A 489 -54.98 -14.78 25.46
CA LYS A 489 -56.37 -14.43 25.78
C LYS A 489 -56.61 -14.11 27.26
N ARG A 490 -55.62 -14.33 28.14
CA ARG A 490 -55.76 -14.09 29.58
C ARG A 490 -55.66 -12.59 29.87
N PRO A 491 -56.51 -12.05 30.76
CA PRO A 491 -56.53 -10.62 31.05
C PRO A 491 -55.22 -10.17 31.71
N GLU A 492 -54.72 -9.02 31.28
CA GLU A 492 -53.53 -8.38 31.85
C GLU A 492 -53.76 -8.02 33.33
N ILE A 493 -52.76 -8.27 34.17
CA ILE A 493 -52.80 -7.97 35.61
C ILE A 493 -51.90 -6.74 35.86
N LYS A 494 -52.44 -5.69 36.49
CA LYS A 494 -51.64 -4.54 36.95
C LYS A 494 -50.99 -4.90 38.30
N ALA A 495 -49.67 -5.00 38.35
CA ALA A 495 -48.95 -5.24 39.60
C ALA A 495 -48.96 -3.99 40.50
N SER A 496 -49.37 -4.12 41.77
CA SER A 496 -48.98 -3.16 42.82
C SER A 496 -47.84 -3.79 43.65
N PRO A 497 -46.83 -3.03 44.12
CA PRO A 497 -45.67 -3.58 44.83
C PRO A 497 -45.94 -4.21 46.21
N GLU A 498 -47.19 -4.42 46.62
CA GLU A 498 -47.53 -4.70 48.02
C GLU A 498 -47.82 -6.18 48.35
N ALA A 499 -47.64 -7.12 47.42
CA ALA A 499 -48.08 -8.51 47.61
C ALA A 499 -46.98 -9.57 47.89
N ASP A 500 -45.70 -9.21 47.98
CA ASP A 500 -44.59 -10.19 48.19
C ASP A 500 -43.92 -10.13 49.58
N PHE A 501 -44.51 -9.40 50.54
CA PHE A 501 -44.12 -9.50 51.97
C PHE A 501 -45.34 -9.83 52.84
N GLN A 502 -45.72 -11.11 52.88
CA GLN A 502 -46.34 -11.74 54.06
C GLN A 502 -46.13 -13.24 54.09
#